data_AF-A0A4R0G665-F1
#
_entry.id   AF-A0A4R0G665-F1
#
_cell.length_a   1.000
_cell.length_b   1.000
_cell.length_c   1.000
_cell.angle_alpha   90.00
_cell.angle_beta   90.00
_cell.angle_gamma   90.00
#
_symmetry.space_group_name_H-M   'P 1'
#
loop_
_entity.id
_entity.type
_entity.pdbx_description
1 polymer ?
#
loop_
_entity_poly.entity_id
_entity_poly.type
_entity_poly.pdbx_seq_one_letter_code
_entity_poly.pdbx_strand_id
1 'polypeptide(L)'
;MGIGYRDLAALLRQAIQRGDYPEGSTLPKQDEIAAEHGVNINTVRQAVRVLEAEGLVTPVRRRGTVVRPRVAMKRLGTDRYAKSKWRAGLVAFAADREATGRAWTPGDQTNEVRLAEADAEVAAALELSPGAPVYERARLVKEAGVPTHTLTSYYRPEDVEGTSLVDPTPGPAGRGGGFAILTARGLEPDTMTETVHARMPTPEETDLLQLPAGEPVMILHRTTYTHEGRPVEFARGVHAASRFTWSYSFKIPD
;
A
#
# COMPACT_ATOMS: atom_id res chain seq x y z
N MET A 1 0.64 -2.72 44.90
CA MET A 1 1.18 -1.87 43.81
C MET A 1 0.07 -1.67 42.81
N GLY A 2 -0.33 -0.43 42.54
CA GLY A 2 -1.34 -0.15 41.51
C GLY A 2 -0.77 -0.43 40.12
N ILE A 3 -1.59 -0.96 39.22
CA ILE A 3 -1.17 -1.23 37.84
C ILE A 3 -0.83 0.08 37.13
N GLY A 4 0.29 0.13 36.42
CA GLY A 4 0.67 1.28 35.62
C GLY A 4 -0.09 1.35 34.30
N TYR A 5 0.05 2.47 33.57
CA TYR A 5 -0.63 2.63 32.27
C TYR A 5 -0.17 1.59 31.23
N ARG A 6 1.08 1.11 31.31
CA ARG A 6 1.62 0.06 30.43
C ARG A 6 1.00 -1.30 30.73
N ASP A 7 0.78 -1.62 32.01
CA ASP A 7 0.14 -2.85 32.44
C ASP A 7 -1.33 -2.87 32.02
N LEU A 8 -2.03 -1.74 32.22
CA LEU A 8 -3.41 -1.58 31.74
C LEU A 8 -3.51 -1.70 30.22
N ALA A 9 -2.59 -1.08 29.47
CA ALA A 9 -2.53 -1.24 28.02
C ALA A 9 -2.32 -2.71 27.64
N ALA A 10 -1.47 -3.45 28.36
CA ALA A 10 -1.27 -4.88 28.12
C ALA A 10 -2.51 -5.72 28.37
N LEU A 11 -3.26 -5.44 29.44
CA LEU A 11 -4.52 -6.13 29.74
C LEU A 11 -5.57 -5.88 28.64
N LEU A 12 -5.78 -4.62 28.28
CA LEU A 12 -6.73 -4.24 27.23
C LEU A 12 -6.31 -4.80 25.86
N ARG A 13 -5.02 -4.81 25.54
CA ARG A 13 -4.47 -5.45 24.33
C ARG A 13 -4.81 -6.93 24.28
N GLN A 14 -4.60 -7.65 25.38
CA GLN A 14 -4.93 -9.07 25.45
C GLN A 14 -6.44 -9.32 25.30
N ALA A 15 -7.29 -8.48 25.90
CA ALA A 15 -8.74 -8.56 25.74
C ALA A 15 -9.18 -8.35 24.28
N ILE A 16 -8.60 -7.36 23.58
CA ILE A 16 -8.82 -7.15 22.14
C ILE A 16 -8.36 -8.39 21.35
N GLN A 17 -7.17 -8.93 21.64
CA GLN A 17 -6.61 -10.08 20.92
C GLN A 17 -7.43 -11.37 21.11
N ARG A 18 -8.03 -11.57 22.30
CA ARG A 18 -8.94 -12.69 22.57
C ARG A 18 -10.32 -12.53 21.94
N GLY A 19 -10.68 -11.31 21.52
CA GLY A 19 -11.98 -10.98 20.96
C GLY A 19 -13.04 -10.53 21.97
N ASP A 20 -12.66 -10.27 23.23
CA ASP A 20 -13.56 -9.73 24.26
C ASP A 20 -14.09 -8.36 23.84
N TYR A 21 -13.29 -7.61 23.08
CA TYR A 21 -13.70 -6.41 22.34
C TYR A 21 -13.55 -6.65 20.83
N PRO A 22 -14.62 -7.05 20.14
CA PRO A 22 -14.57 -7.35 18.72
C PRO A 22 -14.14 -6.15 17.87
N GLU A 23 -13.62 -6.43 16.69
CA GLU A 23 -13.30 -5.42 15.70
C GLU A 23 -14.49 -4.50 15.39
N GLY A 24 -14.23 -3.20 15.35
CA GLY A 24 -15.27 -2.19 15.13
C GLY A 24 -16.18 -1.93 16.34
N SER A 25 -16.04 -2.67 17.45
CA SER A 25 -16.74 -2.37 18.71
C SER A 25 -16.12 -1.19 19.43
N THR A 26 -16.88 -0.54 20.31
CA THR A 26 -16.36 0.52 21.19
C THR A 26 -15.86 -0.10 22.49
N LEU A 27 -14.64 0.25 22.91
CA LEU A 27 -14.18 -0.02 24.26
C LEU A 27 -15.12 0.65 25.30
N PRO A 28 -15.19 0.13 26.54
CA PRO A 28 -15.89 0.80 27.61
C PRO A 28 -15.39 2.25 27.80
N LYS A 29 -16.21 3.10 28.39
CA LYS A 29 -15.81 4.49 28.60
C LYS A 29 -14.62 4.57 29.55
N GLN A 30 -13.80 5.62 29.42
CA GLN A 30 -12.56 5.71 30.19
C GLN A 30 -12.77 5.75 31.71
N ASP A 31 -13.90 6.29 32.16
CA ASP A 31 -14.35 6.27 33.57
C ASP A 31 -14.79 4.88 34.04
N GLU A 32 -15.45 4.11 33.17
CA GLU A 32 -15.81 2.71 33.43
C GLU A 32 -14.55 1.84 33.55
N ILE A 33 -13.59 1.97 32.62
CA ILE A 33 -12.29 1.26 32.69
C ILE A 33 -11.52 1.67 33.95
N ALA A 34 -11.55 2.95 34.32
CA ALA A 34 -10.89 3.45 35.52
C ALA A 34 -11.46 2.80 36.79
N ALA A 35 -12.79 2.71 36.88
CA ALA A 35 -13.48 2.10 38.00
C ALA A 35 -13.23 0.58 38.07
N GLU A 36 -13.33 -0.13 36.94
CA GLU A 36 -13.14 -1.59 36.85
C GLU A 36 -11.73 -2.01 37.29
N HIS A 37 -10.70 -1.27 36.88
CA HIS A 37 -9.31 -1.61 37.19
C HIS A 37 -8.74 -0.87 38.41
N GLY A 38 -9.55 -0.04 39.08
CA GLY A 38 -9.13 0.71 40.28
C GLY A 38 -7.98 1.69 40.01
N VAL A 39 -7.95 2.32 38.83
CA VAL A 39 -6.89 3.25 38.42
C VAL A 39 -7.41 4.67 38.21
N ASN A 40 -6.50 5.65 38.21
CA ASN A 40 -6.84 7.01 37.83
C ASN A 40 -7.21 7.10 36.33
N ILE A 41 -8.21 7.91 35.97
CA ILE A 41 -8.61 8.14 34.57
C ILE A 41 -7.48 8.58 33.65
N ASN A 42 -6.47 9.29 34.17
CA ASN A 42 -5.28 9.66 33.40
C ASN A 42 -4.42 8.44 33.04
N THR A 43 -4.40 7.40 33.88
CA THR A 43 -3.75 6.12 33.59
C THR A 43 -4.45 5.43 32.43
N VAL A 44 -5.80 5.43 32.41
CA VAL A 44 -6.60 4.92 31.29
C VAL A 44 -6.32 5.70 30.02
N ARG A 45 -6.28 7.04 30.07
CA ARG A 45 -5.95 7.88 28.91
C ARG A 45 -4.58 7.53 28.32
N GLN A 46 -3.58 7.33 29.17
CA GLN A 46 -2.23 6.95 28.71
C GLN A 46 -2.22 5.53 28.14
N ALA A 47 -2.95 4.59 28.75
CA ALA A 47 -3.08 3.23 28.22
C ALA A 47 -3.75 3.22 26.84
N VAL A 48 -4.84 3.97 26.66
CA VAL A 48 -5.53 4.11 25.37
C VAL A 48 -4.62 4.74 24.32
N ARG A 49 -3.81 5.75 24.68
CA ARG A 49 -2.82 6.33 23.75
C ARG A 49 -1.77 5.32 23.30
N VAL A 50 -1.34 4.42 24.18
CA VAL A 50 -0.42 3.32 23.80
C VAL A 50 -1.10 2.40 22.79
N LEU A 51 -2.35 1.99 23.03
CA LEU A 51 -3.11 1.15 22.10
C LEU A 51 -3.38 1.84 20.75
N GLU A 52 -3.60 3.16 20.77
CA GLU A 52 -3.76 3.96 19.56
C GLU A 52 -2.47 4.02 18.74
N ALA A 53 -1.33 4.23 19.42
CA ALA A 53 0.00 4.21 18.79
C ALA A 53 0.39 2.83 18.24
N GLU A 54 -0.14 1.75 18.83
CA GLU A 54 0.01 0.37 18.34
C GLU A 54 -0.97 0.02 17.21
N GLY A 55 -1.86 0.95 16.82
CA GLY A 55 -2.84 0.73 15.77
C GLY A 55 -3.98 -0.23 16.15
N LEU A 56 -4.22 -0.48 17.44
CA LEU A 56 -5.28 -1.39 17.91
C LEU A 56 -6.63 -0.70 18.07
N VAL A 57 -6.62 0.61 18.35
CA VAL A 57 -7.84 1.41 18.54
C VAL A 57 -7.76 2.74 17.79
N THR A 58 -8.91 3.38 17.60
CA THR A 58 -9.00 4.73 17.05
C THR A 58 -10.13 5.52 17.72
N PRO A 59 -9.93 6.80 18.08
CA PRO A 59 -10.99 7.65 18.59
C PRO A 59 -11.97 8.02 17.49
N VAL A 60 -13.26 7.79 17.71
CA VAL A 60 -14.35 8.14 16.80
C VAL A 60 -15.28 9.14 17.46
N ARG A 61 -15.47 10.30 16.81
CA ARG A 61 -16.32 11.39 17.31
C ARG A 61 -17.74 10.87 17.63
N ARG A 62 -18.21 11.14 18.86
CA ARG A 62 -19.51 10.70 19.41
C ARG A 62 -19.70 9.18 19.58
N ARG A 63 -18.70 8.36 19.25
CA ARG A 63 -18.76 6.90 19.42
C ARG A 63 -17.80 6.38 20.48
N GLY A 64 -16.74 7.12 20.82
CA GLY A 64 -15.75 6.75 21.82
C GLY A 64 -14.49 6.15 21.20
N THR A 65 -13.79 5.29 21.93
CA THR A 65 -12.59 4.60 21.45
C THR A 65 -13.00 3.28 20.80
N VAL A 66 -12.78 3.13 19.50
CA VAL A 66 -13.24 1.97 18.73
C VAL A 66 -12.06 1.05 18.42
N VAL A 67 -12.24 -0.26 18.60
CA VAL A 67 -11.26 -1.27 18.18
C VAL A 67 -11.15 -1.25 16.66
N ARG A 68 -9.94 -1.11 16.12
CA ARG A 68 -9.76 -1.01 14.67
C ARG A 68 -10.16 -2.31 13.99
N PRO A 69 -10.94 -2.25 12.90
CA PRO A 69 -11.14 -3.41 12.05
C PRO A 69 -9.81 -3.87 11.45
N ARG A 70 -9.54 -5.17 11.47
CA ARG A 70 -8.49 -5.75 10.65
C ARG A 70 -9.09 -5.91 9.26
N VAL A 71 -8.80 -4.95 8.39
CA VAL A 71 -9.13 -5.09 6.98
C VAL A 71 -8.44 -6.36 6.49
N ALA A 72 -9.19 -7.26 5.84
CA ALA A 72 -8.62 -8.46 5.26
C ALA A 72 -7.48 -8.03 4.32
N MET A 73 -6.24 -8.36 4.70
CA MET A 73 -5.08 -7.93 3.95
C MET A 73 -5.12 -8.56 2.57
N LYS A 74 -4.88 -7.73 1.56
CA LYS A 74 -4.76 -8.21 0.19
C LYS A 74 -3.43 -8.96 0.05
N ARG A 75 -3.51 -10.24 -0.29
CA ARG A 75 -2.32 -11.04 -0.56
C ARG A 75 -1.83 -10.79 -1.99
N LEU A 76 -0.75 -10.02 -2.10
CA LEU A 76 -0.03 -9.80 -3.34
C LEU A 76 0.99 -10.91 -3.54
N GLY A 77 1.01 -11.51 -4.72
CA GLY A 77 2.00 -12.52 -5.08
C GLY A 77 2.43 -12.40 -6.54
N THR A 78 3.43 -13.17 -6.93
CA THR A 78 4.02 -13.14 -8.28
C THR A 78 3.02 -13.44 -9.39
N ASP A 79 1.95 -14.20 -9.10
CA ASP A 79 0.91 -14.57 -10.06
C ASP A 79 0.15 -13.37 -10.65
N ARG A 80 0.19 -12.20 -10.01
CA ARG A 80 -0.37 -10.95 -10.59
C ARG A 80 0.40 -10.49 -11.84
N TYR A 81 1.62 -10.98 -12.00
CA TYR A 81 2.52 -10.74 -13.13
C TYR A 81 2.60 -11.92 -14.09
N ALA A 82 1.63 -12.83 -14.09
CA ALA A 82 1.61 -13.88 -15.09
C ALA A 82 1.39 -13.28 -16.49
N LYS A 83 2.28 -13.60 -17.45
CA LYS A 83 2.18 -13.20 -18.87
C LYS A 83 0.79 -13.46 -19.46
N SER A 84 0.16 -14.58 -19.07
CA SER A 84 -1.19 -14.96 -19.50
C SER A 84 -2.25 -13.91 -19.15
N LYS A 85 -2.11 -13.20 -18.02
CA LYS A 85 -3.09 -12.22 -17.55
C LYS A 85 -3.09 -10.96 -18.42
N TRP A 86 -1.94 -10.32 -18.64
CA TRP A 86 -1.91 -9.12 -19.48
C TRP A 86 -2.09 -9.41 -20.97
N ARG A 87 -1.68 -10.58 -21.45
CA ARG A 87 -2.02 -11.04 -22.81
C ARG A 87 -3.53 -11.27 -22.98
N ALA A 88 -4.23 -11.67 -21.91
CA ALA A 88 -5.69 -11.71 -21.86
C ALA A 88 -6.34 -10.33 -21.60
N GLY A 89 -5.55 -9.25 -21.51
CA GLY A 89 -6.04 -7.90 -21.30
C GLY A 89 -6.27 -7.50 -19.84
N LEU A 90 -5.87 -8.34 -18.87
CA LEU A 90 -5.97 -8.05 -17.45
C LEU A 90 -4.75 -7.28 -16.95
N VAL A 91 -4.98 -6.17 -16.26
CA VAL A 91 -3.90 -5.41 -15.60
C VAL A 91 -3.55 -6.06 -14.27
N ALA A 92 -2.27 -5.99 -13.86
CA ALA A 92 -1.81 -6.58 -12.59
C ALA A 92 -2.65 -6.14 -11.39
N PHE A 93 -3.12 -4.88 -11.38
CA PHE A 93 -4.03 -4.35 -10.35
C PHE A 93 -5.47 -4.93 -10.40
N ALA A 94 -5.97 -5.30 -11.58
CA ALA A 94 -7.26 -5.95 -11.75
C ALA A 94 -7.17 -7.44 -11.37
N ALA A 95 -6.08 -8.11 -11.72
CA ALA A 95 -5.81 -9.50 -11.29
C ALA A 95 -5.75 -9.63 -9.75
N ASP A 96 -5.15 -8.62 -9.14
CA ASP A 96 -5.10 -8.37 -7.71
C ASP A 96 -6.48 -8.18 -7.04
N ARG A 97 -7.50 -7.74 -7.79
CA ARG A 97 -8.88 -7.48 -7.33
C ARG A 97 -9.85 -8.60 -7.67
N GLU A 98 -9.63 -9.32 -8.78
CA GLU A 98 -10.36 -10.56 -9.08
C GLU A 98 -10.10 -11.61 -8.00
N ALA A 99 -8.88 -11.66 -7.46
CA ALA A 99 -8.54 -12.47 -6.29
C ALA A 99 -9.38 -12.14 -5.03
N THR A 100 -9.99 -10.95 -4.97
CA THR A 100 -10.84 -10.50 -3.85
C THR A 100 -12.32 -10.31 -4.22
N GLY A 101 -12.71 -10.59 -5.47
CA GLY A 101 -14.11 -10.61 -5.93
C GLY A 101 -14.80 -9.25 -6.10
N ARG A 102 -14.08 -8.14 -6.30
CA ARG A 102 -14.66 -6.78 -6.36
C ARG A 102 -14.49 -6.10 -7.72
N ALA A 103 -15.58 -5.50 -8.23
CA ALA A 103 -15.62 -4.80 -9.53
C ALA A 103 -14.91 -3.44 -9.51
N TRP A 104 -14.40 -2.99 -10.67
CA TRP A 104 -13.78 -1.67 -10.86
C TRP A 104 -14.83 -0.57 -11.08
N THR A 105 -14.67 0.56 -10.39
CA THR A 105 -15.49 1.76 -10.63
C THR A 105 -14.62 2.87 -11.23
N PRO A 106 -15.10 3.62 -12.25
CA PRO A 106 -14.46 4.86 -12.68
C PRO A 106 -14.18 5.79 -11.48
N GLY A 107 -12.92 6.19 -11.30
CA GLY A 107 -12.48 7.02 -10.15
C GLY A 107 -11.72 6.26 -9.05
N ASP A 108 -11.66 4.93 -9.11
CA ASP A 108 -10.84 4.10 -8.21
C ASP A 108 -9.33 4.29 -8.41
N GLN A 109 -8.92 4.98 -9.48
CA GLN A 109 -7.52 5.24 -9.76
C GLN A 109 -7.37 6.63 -10.38
N THR A 110 -6.50 7.46 -9.81
CA THR A 110 -6.01 8.65 -10.51
C THR A 110 -4.98 8.26 -11.56
N ASN A 111 -4.62 9.20 -12.43
CA ASN A 111 -3.51 9.04 -13.36
C ASN A 111 -2.93 10.42 -13.62
N GLU A 112 -1.74 10.68 -13.11
CA GLU A 112 -0.98 11.90 -13.39
C GLU A 112 0.27 11.49 -14.16
N VAL A 113 0.53 12.16 -15.28
CA VAL A 113 1.66 11.87 -16.15
C VAL A 113 2.40 13.17 -16.42
N ARG A 114 3.72 13.15 -16.25
CA ARG A 114 4.58 14.27 -16.61
C ARG A 114 5.95 13.77 -17.08
N LEU A 115 6.60 14.57 -17.93
CA LEU A 115 8.02 14.44 -18.18
C LEU A 115 8.78 15.06 -17.00
N ALA A 116 9.76 14.35 -16.47
CA ALA A 116 10.51 14.72 -15.27
C ALA A 116 11.99 14.38 -15.44
N GLU A 117 12.84 14.97 -14.60
CA GLU A 117 14.22 14.55 -14.45
C GLU A 117 14.30 13.35 -13.50
N ALA A 118 15.08 12.34 -13.86
CA ALA A 118 15.32 11.18 -13.01
C ALA A 118 16.12 11.58 -11.76
N ASP A 119 15.53 11.35 -10.58
CA ASP A 119 16.26 11.40 -9.32
C ASP A 119 17.33 10.28 -9.26
N ALA A 120 18.19 10.31 -8.24
CA ALA A 120 19.30 9.36 -8.13
C ALA A 120 18.84 7.89 -8.09
N GLU A 121 17.68 7.61 -7.49
CA GLU A 121 17.11 6.27 -7.38
C GLU A 121 16.56 5.80 -8.74
N VAL A 122 15.76 6.66 -9.40
CA VAL A 122 15.22 6.38 -10.73
C VAL A 122 16.34 6.20 -11.75
N ALA A 123 17.36 7.06 -11.69
CA ALA A 123 18.50 6.99 -12.59
C ALA A 123 19.30 5.70 -12.38
N ALA A 124 19.58 5.31 -11.13
CA ALA A 124 20.27 4.05 -10.85
C ALA A 124 19.44 2.83 -11.30
N ALA A 125 18.13 2.80 -10.99
CA ALA A 125 17.26 1.66 -11.32
C ALA A 125 17.02 1.49 -12.82
N LEU A 126 17.03 2.58 -13.59
CA LEU A 126 16.90 2.57 -15.04
C LEU A 126 18.24 2.66 -15.77
N GLU A 127 19.37 2.55 -15.07
CA GLU A 127 20.72 2.65 -15.68
C GLU A 127 20.90 3.91 -16.54
N LEU A 128 20.40 5.04 -16.04
CA LEU A 128 20.46 6.34 -16.68
C LEU A 128 21.54 7.22 -16.05
N SER A 129 21.94 8.25 -16.78
CA SER A 129 22.68 9.37 -16.18
C SER A 129 21.76 10.14 -15.22
N PRO A 130 22.27 10.68 -14.10
CA PRO A 130 21.48 11.54 -13.21
C PRO A 130 20.84 12.70 -13.97
N GLY A 131 19.55 12.97 -13.69
CA GLY A 131 18.80 14.04 -14.36
C GLY A 131 18.31 13.70 -15.77
N ALA A 132 18.56 12.49 -16.28
CA ALA A 132 18.02 12.07 -17.57
C ALA A 132 16.49 12.18 -17.60
N PRO A 133 15.88 12.54 -18.75
CA PRO A 133 14.45 12.68 -18.87
C PRO A 133 13.76 11.33 -18.72
N VAL A 134 12.68 11.29 -17.94
CA VAL A 134 11.81 10.13 -17.73
C VAL A 134 10.35 10.55 -17.69
N TYR A 135 9.46 9.70 -18.16
CA TYR A 135 8.05 9.85 -17.86
C TYR A 135 7.75 9.34 -16.46
N GLU A 136 7.24 10.22 -15.61
CA GLU A 136 6.67 9.86 -14.31
C GLU A 136 5.16 9.69 -14.45
N ARG A 137 4.66 8.49 -14.14
CA ARG A 137 3.24 8.14 -14.11
C ARG A 137 2.79 7.81 -12.69
N ALA A 138 2.26 8.80 -11.99
CA ALA A 138 1.80 8.71 -10.61
C ALA A 138 0.31 8.33 -10.52
N ARG A 139 -0.01 7.41 -9.60
CA ARG A 139 -1.38 6.94 -9.36
C ARG A 139 -1.65 6.85 -7.88
N LEU A 140 -2.82 7.35 -7.47
CA LEU A 140 -3.46 7.00 -6.21
C LEU A 140 -4.53 5.96 -6.50
N VAL A 141 -4.48 4.86 -5.76
CA VAL A 141 -5.39 3.74 -5.95
C VAL A 141 -6.33 3.64 -4.74
N LYS A 142 -7.63 3.64 -5.00
CA LYS A 142 -8.69 3.52 -4.00
C LYS A 142 -9.39 2.17 -4.12
N GLU A 143 -10.07 1.76 -3.07
CA GLU A 143 -10.98 0.62 -3.08
C GLU A 143 -12.20 0.97 -2.24
N ALA A 144 -13.41 0.86 -2.84
CA ALA A 144 -14.65 1.32 -2.22
C ALA A 144 -14.54 2.77 -1.68
N GLY A 145 -13.85 3.64 -2.42
CA GLY A 145 -13.60 5.04 -2.05
C GLY A 145 -12.44 5.28 -1.06
N VAL A 146 -11.87 4.23 -0.46
CA VAL A 146 -10.77 4.34 0.51
C VAL A 146 -9.42 4.23 -0.21
N PRO A 147 -8.52 5.22 -0.13
CA PRO A 147 -7.15 5.10 -0.64
C PRO A 147 -6.47 3.85 -0.10
N THR A 148 -5.65 3.17 -0.89
CA THR A 148 -4.94 1.95 -0.44
C THR A 148 -3.45 2.10 -0.59
N HIS A 149 -3.01 2.61 -1.74
CA HIS A 149 -1.61 2.83 -2.04
C HIS A 149 -1.44 3.86 -3.14
N THR A 150 -0.24 4.42 -3.20
CA THR A 150 0.27 5.12 -4.37
C THR A 150 1.16 4.17 -5.18
N LEU A 151 1.22 4.38 -6.50
CA LEU A 151 2.17 3.69 -7.35
C LEU A 151 2.62 4.62 -8.48
N THR A 152 3.88 5.00 -8.43
CA THR A 152 4.52 5.84 -9.44
C THR A 152 5.47 4.98 -10.28
N SER A 153 5.20 4.90 -11.59
CA SER A 153 6.07 4.21 -12.55
C SER A 153 6.87 5.23 -13.35
N TYR A 154 8.12 4.87 -13.64
CA TYR A 154 9.08 5.66 -14.39
C TYR A 154 9.49 4.89 -15.65
N TYR A 155 9.49 5.58 -16.79
CA TYR A 155 9.82 5.01 -18.10
C TYR A 155 10.74 5.95 -18.87
N ARG A 156 11.62 5.42 -19.73
CA ARG A 156 12.39 6.27 -20.65
C ARG A 156 11.49 6.81 -21.76
N PRO A 157 11.66 8.06 -22.22
CA PRO A 157 10.85 8.63 -23.29
C PRO A 157 10.80 7.78 -24.55
N GLU A 158 11.96 7.29 -25.02
CA GLU A 158 12.05 6.48 -26.24
C GLU A 158 11.27 5.15 -26.17
N ASP A 159 11.01 4.66 -24.97
CA ASP A 159 10.29 3.41 -24.74
C ASP A 159 8.75 3.59 -24.80
N VAL A 160 8.24 4.78 -24.46
CA VAL A 160 6.80 4.99 -24.19
C VAL A 160 6.14 6.15 -24.91
N GLU A 161 6.89 7.07 -25.53
CA GLU A 161 6.31 8.18 -26.28
C GLU A 161 5.38 7.70 -27.41
N GLY A 162 4.24 8.37 -27.56
CA GLY A 162 3.18 7.99 -28.50
C GLY A 162 2.39 6.74 -28.08
N THR A 163 2.42 6.36 -26.80
CA THR A 163 1.57 5.30 -26.24
C THR A 163 0.62 5.84 -25.17
N SER A 164 -0.35 5.05 -24.74
CA SER A 164 -1.23 5.44 -23.61
C SER A 164 -0.55 5.39 -22.24
N LEU A 165 0.72 4.98 -22.13
CA LEU A 165 1.50 5.16 -20.91
C LEU A 165 1.79 6.63 -20.62
N VAL A 166 1.82 7.49 -21.65
CA VAL A 166 2.04 8.93 -21.50
C VAL A 166 0.72 9.74 -21.52
N ASP A 167 -0.42 9.05 -21.56
CA ASP A 167 -1.75 9.68 -21.53
C ASP A 167 -2.19 9.90 -20.08
N PRO A 168 -2.51 11.14 -19.66
CA PRO A 168 -2.97 11.46 -18.31
C PRO A 168 -4.43 11.05 -18.05
N THR A 169 -5.15 10.48 -19.02
CA THR A 169 -6.54 10.03 -18.81
C THR A 169 -6.63 9.04 -17.65
N PRO A 170 -7.51 9.25 -16.65
CA PRO A 170 -7.64 8.35 -15.51
C PRO A 170 -7.98 6.91 -15.90
N GLY A 171 -7.27 5.95 -15.30
CA GLY A 171 -7.51 4.52 -15.50
C GLY A 171 -6.27 3.70 -15.89
N PRO A 172 -6.46 2.46 -16.35
CA PRO A 172 -5.37 1.66 -16.89
C PRO A 172 -4.90 2.21 -18.25
N ALA A 173 -3.60 2.08 -18.54
CA ALA A 173 -3.05 2.38 -19.86
C ALA A 173 -3.47 1.29 -20.87
N GLY A 174 -4.76 1.29 -21.26
CA GLY A 174 -5.34 0.32 -22.19
C GLY A 174 -5.58 -1.10 -21.63
N ARG A 175 -6.06 -1.99 -22.50
CA ARG A 175 -6.23 -3.43 -22.21
C ARG A 175 -4.86 -4.07 -21.96
N GLY A 176 -4.73 -4.81 -20.86
CA GLY A 176 -3.46 -5.41 -20.43
C GLY A 176 -2.47 -4.43 -19.78
N GLY A 177 -2.77 -3.12 -19.80
CA GLY A 177 -2.02 -2.09 -19.10
C GLY A 177 -0.61 -1.88 -19.63
N GLY A 178 0.26 -1.31 -18.79
CA GLY A 178 1.62 -0.94 -19.19
C GLY A 178 2.46 -2.09 -19.74
N PHE A 179 2.32 -3.30 -19.20
CA PHE A 179 3.09 -4.45 -19.68
C PHE A 179 2.69 -4.91 -21.08
N ALA A 180 1.41 -4.80 -21.45
CA ALA A 180 0.99 -5.06 -22.82
C ALA A 180 1.56 -4.02 -23.80
N ILE A 181 1.61 -2.76 -23.39
CA ILE A 181 2.20 -1.67 -24.20
C ILE A 181 3.70 -1.88 -24.40
N LEU A 182 4.43 -2.15 -23.32
CA LEU A 182 5.87 -2.45 -23.40
C LEU A 182 6.13 -3.67 -24.29
N THR A 183 5.34 -4.74 -24.15
CA THR A 183 5.42 -5.92 -25.02
C THR A 183 5.22 -5.55 -26.50
N ALA A 184 4.21 -4.72 -26.81
CA ALA A 184 3.95 -4.27 -28.18
C ALA A 184 5.07 -3.37 -28.76
N ARG A 185 5.89 -2.76 -27.90
CA ARG A 185 7.09 -2.00 -28.27
C ARG A 185 8.35 -2.86 -28.37
N GLY A 186 8.23 -4.19 -28.26
CA GLY A 186 9.38 -5.10 -28.26
C GLY A 186 10.12 -5.15 -26.92
N LEU A 187 9.54 -4.57 -25.87
CA LEU A 187 10.11 -4.46 -24.52
C LEU A 187 9.37 -5.39 -23.55
N GLU A 188 9.14 -6.64 -23.95
CA GLU A 188 8.36 -7.59 -23.14
C GLU A 188 8.98 -7.79 -21.74
N PRO A 189 8.23 -7.56 -20.65
CA PRO A 189 8.67 -7.88 -19.30
C PRO A 189 9.00 -9.37 -19.15
N ASP A 190 10.18 -9.66 -18.62
CA ASP A 190 10.65 -11.03 -18.39
C ASP A 190 10.95 -11.30 -16.92
N THR A 191 11.80 -10.48 -16.30
CA THR A 191 12.17 -10.63 -14.89
C THR A 191 11.85 -9.35 -14.11
N MET A 192 11.65 -9.50 -12.81
CA MET A 192 11.35 -8.39 -11.90
C MET A 192 12.09 -8.58 -10.59
N THR A 193 12.62 -7.48 -10.07
CA THR A 193 13.14 -7.41 -8.70
C THR A 193 12.23 -6.50 -7.89
N GLU A 194 11.64 -7.02 -6.82
CA GLU A 194 10.91 -6.22 -5.83
C GLU A 194 11.72 -6.12 -4.54
N THR A 195 11.89 -4.91 -4.04
CA THR A 195 12.37 -4.65 -2.67
C THR A 195 11.22 -4.07 -1.87
N VAL A 196 10.97 -4.67 -0.70
CA VAL A 196 9.87 -4.27 0.18
C VAL A 196 10.42 -4.00 1.59
N HIS A 197 10.06 -2.86 2.17
CA HIS A 197 10.40 -2.53 3.55
C HIS A 197 9.31 -1.69 4.21
N ALA A 198 9.35 -1.56 5.54
CA ALA A 198 8.40 -0.78 6.32
C ALA A 198 9.02 0.50 6.87
N ARG A 199 8.23 1.57 6.98
CA ARG A 199 8.57 2.78 7.74
C ARG A 199 7.30 3.51 8.20
N MET A 200 7.46 4.52 9.05
CA MET A 200 6.35 5.45 9.35
C MET A 200 6.05 6.35 8.14
N PRO A 201 4.77 6.70 7.89
CA PRO A 201 4.39 7.61 6.81
C PRO A 201 4.87 9.04 7.08
N THR A 202 5.04 9.82 6.01
CA THR A 202 5.16 11.29 6.11
C THR A 202 3.78 11.92 6.38
N PRO A 203 3.70 13.21 6.77
CA PRO A 203 2.42 13.90 6.89
C PRO A 203 1.59 13.86 5.60
N GLU A 204 2.23 14.09 4.45
CA GLU A 204 1.56 14.09 3.14
C GLU A 204 1.00 12.70 2.80
N GLU A 205 1.73 11.63 3.11
CA GLU A 205 1.26 10.26 2.92
C GLU A 205 0.13 9.90 3.86
N THR A 206 0.19 10.39 5.10
CA THR A 206 -0.88 10.21 6.10
C THR A 206 -2.18 10.80 5.59
N ASP A 207 -2.13 12.03 5.08
CA ASP A 207 -3.29 12.72 4.54
C ASP A 207 -3.80 12.06 3.25
N LEU A 208 -2.89 11.74 2.32
CA LEU A 208 -3.21 11.18 1.02
C LEU A 208 -3.82 9.77 1.12
N LEU A 209 -3.25 8.90 1.96
CA LEU A 209 -3.70 7.53 2.16
C LEU A 209 -4.76 7.38 3.27
N GLN A 210 -5.13 8.50 3.91
CA GLN A 210 -6.05 8.57 5.03
C GLN A 210 -5.66 7.56 6.12
N LEU A 211 -4.39 7.62 6.52
CA LEU A 211 -3.83 6.69 7.50
C LEU A 211 -4.22 7.13 8.91
N PRO A 212 -4.80 6.25 9.72
CA PRO A 212 -4.96 6.50 11.13
C PRO A 212 -3.59 6.53 11.84
N ALA A 213 -3.53 7.17 13.00
CA ALA A 213 -2.30 7.29 13.79
C ALA A 213 -1.64 5.92 14.05
N GLY A 214 -0.31 5.88 14.05
CA GLY A 214 0.44 4.66 14.33
C GLY A 214 0.40 3.60 13.21
N GLU A 215 -0.22 3.89 12.06
CA GLU A 215 -0.19 2.97 10.92
C GLU A 215 1.08 3.18 10.08
N PRO A 216 1.97 2.16 9.97
CA PRO A 216 3.13 2.25 9.09
C PRO A 216 2.72 2.09 7.62
N VAL A 217 3.65 2.42 6.73
CA VAL A 217 3.55 2.13 5.30
C VAL A 217 4.56 1.08 4.88
N MET A 218 4.16 0.29 3.89
CA MET A 218 5.04 -0.62 3.16
C MET A 218 5.49 0.06 1.88
N ILE A 219 6.80 0.17 1.70
CA ILE A 219 7.43 0.75 0.53
C ILE A 219 7.78 -0.39 -0.43
N LEU A 220 7.30 -0.28 -1.66
CA LEU A 220 7.60 -1.20 -2.75
C LEU A 220 8.46 -0.49 -3.76
N HIS A 221 9.68 -0.98 -4.02
CA HIS A 221 10.47 -0.63 -5.19
C HIS A 221 10.48 -1.83 -6.13
N ARG A 222 10.19 -1.61 -7.40
CA ARG A 222 10.17 -2.67 -8.42
C ARG A 222 10.90 -2.21 -9.67
N THR A 223 11.91 -2.96 -10.09
CA THR A 223 12.49 -2.82 -11.43
C THR A 223 12.08 -4.01 -12.27
N THR A 224 11.56 -3.73 -13.46
CA THR A 224 11.15 -4.72 -14.46
C THR A 224 12.17 -4.72 -15.59
N TYR A 225 12.60 -5.91 -16.02
CA TYR A 225 13.63 -6.09 -17.05
C TYR A 225 13.09 -6.90 -18.23
N THR A 226 13.66 -6.66 -19.41
CA THR A 226 13.50 -7.57 -20.56
C THR A 226 14.31 -8.86 -20.35
N HIS A 227 14.12 -9.83 -21.25
CA HIS A 227 14.92 -11.05 -21.27
C HIS A 227 16.43 -10.79 -21.43
N GLU A 228 16.78 -9.71 -22.12
CA GLU A 228 18.17 -9.26 -22.33
C GLU A 228 18.75 -8.53 -21.11
N GLY A 229 17.98 -8.38 -20.02
CA GLY A 229 18.41 -7.70 -18.81
C GLY A 229 18.28 -6.18 -18.86
N ARG A 230 17.69 -5.58 -19.90
CA ARG A 230 17.48 -4.12 -19.98
C ARG A 230 16.33 -3.70 -19.04
N PRO A 231 16.53 -2.76 -18.10
CA PRO A 231 15.43 -2.26 -17.28
C PRO A 231 14.46 -1.44 -18.15
N VAL A 232 13.15 -1.69 -18.03
CA VAL A 232 12.08 -1.06 -18.84
C VAL A 232 11.04 -0.31 -18.02
N GLU A 233 10.96 -0.60 -16.72
CA GLU A 233 10.15 0.16 -15.77
C GLU A 233 10.85 0.14 -14.42
N PHE A 234 10.92 1.30 -13.77
CA PHE A 234 11.10 1.38 -12.33
C PHE A 234 9.80 1.88 -11.71
N ALA A 235 9.31 1.24 -10.66
CA ALA A 235 8.11 1.65 -9.95
C ALA A 235 8.38 1.74 -8.45
N ARG A 236 7.94 2.84 -7.84
CA ARG A 236 7.89 2.98 -6.38
C ARG A 236 6.46 3.18 -5.90
N GLY A 237 6.10 2.50 -4.82
CA GLY A 237 4.76 2.55 -4.25
C GLY A 237 4.79 2.66 -2.75
N VAL A 238 3.85 3.43 -2.20
CA VAL A 238 3.61 3.57 -0.76
C VAL A 238 2.27 2.93 -0.46
N HIS A 239 2.28 1.85 0.31
CA HIS A 239 1.09 1.05 0.61
C HIS A 239 0.75 1.17 2.09
N ALA A 240 -0.53 1.37 2.41
CA ALA A 240 -1.03 1.27 3.78
C ALA A 240 -0.78 -0.15 4.32
N ALA A 241 0.09 -0.30 5.33
CA ALA A 241 0.55 -1.63 5.76
C ALA A 241 -0.60 -2.52 6.26
N SER A 242 -1.64 -1.91 6.85
CA SER A 242 -2.81 -2.65 7.35
C SER A 242 -3.66 -3.29 6.23
N ARG A 243 -3.42 -2.94 4.96
CA ARG A 243 -4.26 -3.31 3.81
C ARG A 243 -3.59 -4.35 2.90
N PHE A 244 -2.32 -4.67 3.11
CA PHE A 244 -1.54 -5.52 2.20
C PHE A 244 -0.69 -6.55 2.92
N THR A 245 -0.56 -7.72 2.30
CA THR A 245 0.45 -8.74 2.61
C THR A 245 1.15 -9.14 1.32
N TRP A 246 2.48 -9.19 1.33
CA TRP A 246 3.25 -9.75 0.21
C TRP A 246 3.56 -11.22 0.50
N SER A 247 3.42 -12.05 -0.52
CA SER A 247 3.65 -13.48 -0.43
C SER A 247 4.45 -13.94 -1.63
N TYR A 248 5.51 -14.69 -1.36
CA TYR A 248 6.39 -15.25 -2.37
C TYR A 248 6.46 -16.76 -2.21
N SER A 249 6.44 -17.44 -3.35
CA SER A 249 6.72 -18.87 -3.45
C SER A 249 7.89 -19.02 -4.43
N PHE A 250 8.98 -19.61 -3.99
CA PHE A 250 10.17 -19.79 -4.81
C PHE A 250 10.75 -21.18 -4.58
N LYS A 251 11.46 -21.70 -5.58
CA LYS A 251 12.31 -22.89 -5.39
C LYS A 251 13.48 -22.48 -4.53
N ILE A 252 13.78 -23.26 -3.49
CA ILE A 252 14.96 -23.04 -2.66
C ILE A 252 16.20 -23.14 -3.58
N PRO A 253 17.10 -22.14 -3.57
CA PRO A 253 18.35 -22.20 -4.32
C PRO A 253 19.25 -23.32 -3.77
N ASP A 254 20.09 -23.91 -4.64
CA ASP A 254 21.07 -24.95 -4.26
C ASP A 254 22.05 -24.48 -3.17
#